data_AF-A0A0W8JCU3-F1
#
_entry.id   AF-A0A0W8JCU3-F1
#
_cell.length_a   1.000
_cell.length_b   1.000
_cell.length_c   1.000
_cell.angle_alpha   90.00
_cell.angle_beta   90.00
_cell.angle_gamma   90.00
#
_symmetry.space_group_name_H-M   'P 1'
#
loop_
_entity.id
_entity.type
_entity.pdbx_description
1 polymer ?
#
loop_
_entity_poly.entity_id
_entity_poly.type
_entity_poly.pdbx_seq_one_letter_code
_entity_poly.pdbx_strand_id
1 'polypeptide(L)'
;MTKTDTMIQTEIDLSSIAWDDRAFVQQRLFCFPVEIQKLLLKAYLSKSTKFERNTYLRTTTEQIAAKLSVRQLELNLSEDDLREKAKYLAQSVFALRRQFLNDELALETVRGFIRQQGITPTETYSLNGEMGRYGDAKWWLRKLRKSLRRNIETVLHHLNQVNKKTSLYCSRLTLKARIRQKAYQHKYLSNTFAVNEQGQRFSLLELSQKGVSDPKIRKGELMVRARGFEELVQDLGHEATFLTITCPSKYHRSYSKSGAINPKWEGLTPLDGQAYLNKQWKQRPEWMHGRPVGAFVSFNNLAVVRSRSGVNCAD
;
A
#
# COMPACT_ATOMS: atom_id res chain seq x y z
N MET A 1 29.92 -1.68 20.08
CA MET A 1 29.09 -2.66 19.36
C MET A 1 29.35 -2.50 17.88
N THR A 2 30.23 -3.35 17.37
CA THR A 2 30.69 -3.39 15.98
C THR A 2 29.57 -3.83 15.05
N LYS A 3 29.57 -3.29 13.81
CA LYS A 3 28.59 -3.55 12.73
C LYS A 3 28.37 -5.04 12.37
N THR A 4 29.15 -5.94 12.95
CA THR A 4 29.14 -7.38 12.70
C THR A 4 28.02 -8.14 13.42
N ASP A 5 27.47 -7.62 14.52
CA ASP A 5 26.44 -8.35 15.30
C ASP A 5 25.00 -8.20 14.77
N THR A 6 24.80 -7.50 13.66
CA THR A 6 23.48 -7.35 12.99
C THR A 6 23.40 -8.10 11.65
N MET A 7 24.34 -9.01 11.38
CA MET A 7 24.34 -9.88 10.18
C MET A 7 23.90 -11.33 10.46
N ILE A 8 23.29 -11.58 11.63
CA ILE A 8 22.87 -12.94 12.01
C ILE A 8 21.37 -13.07 11.69
N GLN A 9 21.07 -13.81 10.60
CA GLN A 9 19.77 -14.27 10.05
C GLN A 9 19.27 -13.64 8.71
N THR A 10 20.16 -13.30 7.78
CA THR A 10 19.76 -12.72 6.47
C THR A 10 19.77 -13.68 5.27
N GLU A 11 20.34 -14.88 5.38
CA GLU A 11 20.44 -15.81 4.24
C GLU A 11 19.55 -17.04 4.43
N ILE A 12 18.96 -17.48 3.33
CA ILE A 12 18.20 -18.72 3.26
C ILE A 12 19.15 -19.87 2.98
N ASP A 13 19.01 -20.94 3.77
CA ASP A 13 19.71 -22.18 3.51
C ASP A 13 19.18 -22.86 2.25
N LEU A 14 20.04 -22.96 1.23
CA LEU A 14 19.79 -23.62 -0.05
C LEU A 14 20.48 -25.00 -0.14
N SER A 15 21.03 -25.52 0.96
CA SER A 15 21.74 -26.80 1.00
C SER A 15 20.88 -27.96 0.49
N SER A 16 19.58 -27.95 0.81
CA SER A 16 18.56 -28.92 0.39
C SER A 16 18.20 -28.87 -1.10
N ILE A 17 18.71 -27.90 -1.86
CA ILE A 17 18.47 -27.73 -3.29
C ILE A 17 19.61 -28.35 -4.09
N ALA A 18 19.27 -29.01 -5.21
CA ALA A 18 20.24 -29.53 -6.16
C ALA A 18 21.22 -28.44 -6.60
N TRP A 19 22.50 -28.77 -6.66
CA TRP A 19 23.58 -27.78 -6.85
C TRP A 19 23.40 -26.93 -8.12
N ASP A 20 22.85 -27.51 -9.19
CA ASP A 20 22.63 -26.87 -10.48
C ASP A 20 21.39 -25.96 -10.52
N ASP A 21 20.45 -26.11 -9.58
CA ASP A 21 19.31 -25.19 -9.42
C ASP A 21 19.60 -24.05 -8.44
N ARG A 22 20.62 -24.16 -7.58
CA ARG A 22 20.87 -23.19 -6.50
C ARG A 22 20.99 -21.76 -7.01
N ALA A 23 21.75 -21.55 -8.09
CA ALA A 23 21.93 -20.23 -8.69
C ALA A 23 20.59 -19.64 -9.19
N PHE A 24 19.79 -20.46 -9.87
CA PHE A 24 18.46 -20.06 -10.35
C PHE A 24 17.53 -19.69 -9.19
N VAL A 25 17.45 -20.53 -8.16
CA VAL A 25 16.60 -20.29 -6.99
C VAL A 25 17.05 -19.03 -6.25
N GLN A 26 18.36 -18.88 -6.01
CA GLN A 26 18.91 -17.70 -5.34
C GLN A 26 18.58 -16.43 -6.11
N GLN A 27 18.81 -16.40 -7.43
CA GLN A 27 18.50 -15.25 -8.27
C GLN A 27 17.02 -14.85 -8.19
N ARG A 28 16.11 -15.83 -8.16
CA ARG A 28 14.66 -15.58 -8.10
C ARG A 28 14.16 -15.16 -6.73
N LEU A 29 14.82 -15.59 -5.65
CA LEU A 29 14.41 -15.29 -4.28
C LEU A 29 15.05 -14.01 -3.73
N PHE A 30 16.28 -13.68 -4.13
CA PHE A 30 17.08 -12.60 -3.51
C PHE A 30 16.35 -11.26 -3.41
N CYS A 31 15.56 -10.90 -4.42
CA CYS A 31 14.83 -9.63 -4.45
C CYS A 31 13.71 -9.53 -3.40
N PHE A 32 13.36 -10.59 -2.68
CA PHE A 32 12.31 -10.58 -1.66
C PHE A 32 12.88 -10.52 -0.23
N PRO A 33 12.14 -9.97 0.76
CA PRO A 33 12.44 -10.17 2.17
C PRO A 33 12.52 -11.64 2.55
N VAL A 34 13.38 -11.97 3.52
CA VAL A 34 13.63 -13.34 3.99
C VAL A 34 12.35 -14.11 4.32
N GLU A 35 11.34 -13.47 4.92
CA GLU A 35 10.07 -14.13 5.24
C GLU A 35 9.29 -14.55 3.99
N ILE A 36 9.33 -13.75 2.92
CA ILE A 36 8.72 -14.10 1.63
C ILE A 36 9.54 -15.19 0.95
N GLN A 37 10.87 -15.08 0.98
CA GLN A 37 11.74 -16.08 0.42
C GLN A 37 11.50 -17.47 1.07
N LYS A 38 11.31 -17.53 2.40
CA LYS A 38 10.96 -18.76 3.14
C LYS A 38 9.62 -19.35 2.69
N LEU A 39 8.61 -18.51 2.46
CA LEU A 39 7.31 -18.94 1.95
C LEU A 39 7.41 -19.55 0.56
N LEU A 40 8.14 -18.88 -0.34
CA LEU A 40 8.37 -19.35 -1.70
C LEU A 40 9.18 -20.64 -1.71
N LEU A 41 10.25 -20.72 -0.92
CA LEU A 41 11.08 -21.92 -0.81
C LEU A 41 10.30 -23.11 -0.24
N LYS A 42 9.46 -22.90 0.76
CA LYS A 42 8.58 -23.96 1.29
C LYS A 42 7.64 -24.50 0.21
N ALA A 43 7.02 -23.62 -0.57
CA ALA A 43 6.13 -24.02 -1.65
C ALA A 43 6.89 -24.66 -2.83
N TYR A 44 8.11 -24.21 -3.11
CA TYR A 44 9.04 -24.84 -4.05
C TYR A 44 9.31 -26.27 -3.62
N LEU A 45 9.81 -26.51 -2.40
CA LEU A 45 10.16 -27.85 -1.91
C LEU A 45 8.96 -28.82 -1.81
N SER A 46 7.73 -28.30 -1.72
CA SER A 46 6.52 -29.15 -1.74
C SER A 46 6.17 -29.75 -3.10
N LYS A 47 6.80 -29.30 -4.20
CA LYS A 47 6.57 -29.89 -5.53
C LYS A 47 7.39 -31.16 -5.70
N SER A 48 6.85 -32.10 -6.46
CA SER A 48 7.34 -33.47 -6.51
C SER A 48 8.64 -33.57 -7.32
N THR A 49 8.65 -32.99 -8.52
CA THR A 49 9.77 -33.07 -9.45
C THR A 49 10.55 -31.77 -9.53
N LYS A 50 11.84 -31.85 -9.88
CA LYS A 50 12.70 -30.69 -10.16
C LYS A 50 12.07 -29.72 -11.16
N PHE A 51 11.50 -30.27 -12.24
CA PHE A 51 10.82 -29.50 -13.27
C PHE A 51 9.61 -28.72 -12.72
N GLU A 52 8.77 -29.36 -11.91
CA GLU A 52 7.64 -28.69 -11.26
C GLU A 52 8.07 -27.59 -10.29
N ARG A 53 9.15 -27.84 -9.52
CA ARG A 53 9.72 -26.88 -8.58
C ARG A 53 10.16 -25.59 -9.30
N ASN A 54 11.00 -25.74 -10.32
CA ASN A 54 11.50 -24.62 -11.11
C ASN A 54 10.40 -23.90 -11.88
N THR A 55 9.46 -24.65 -12.46
CA THR A 55 8.29 -24.08 -13.15
C THR A 55 7.42 -23.29 -12.19
N TYR A 56 7.14 -23.81 -10.99
CA TYR A 56 6.38 -23.12 -9.96
C TYR A 56 7.05 -21.79 -9.57
N LEU A 57 8.35 -21.81 -9.26
CA LEU A 57 9.06 -20.60 -8.83
C LEU A 57 9.12 -19.55 -9.94
N ARG A 58 9.43 -19.97 -11.17
CA ARG A 58 9.46 -19.07 -12.34
C ARG A 58 8.10 -18.42 -12.57
N THR A 59 7.06 -19.22 -12.74
CA THR A 59 5.70 -18.73 -13.07
C THR A 59 5.14 -17.85 -11.95
N THR A 60 5.33 -18.24 -10.69
CA THR A 60 4.86 -17.46 -9.54
C THR A 60 5.59 -16.11 -9.45
N THR A 61 6.92 -16.09 -9.61
CA THR A 61 7.69 -14.83 -9.55
C THR A 61 7.38 -13.90 -10.72
N GLU A 62 7.15 -14.44 -11.92
CA GLU A 62 6.71 -13.67 -13.10
C GLU A 62 5.31 -13.06 -12.90
N GLN A 63 4.35 -13.85 -12.39
CA GLN A 63 3.00 -13.38 -12.07
C GLN A 63 3.03 -12.28 -11.01
N ILE A 64 3.86 -12.43 -9.97
CA ILE A 64 4.04 -11.42 -8.93
C ILE A 64 4.65 -10.14 -9.52
N ALA A 65 5.73 -10.26 -10.30
CA ALA A 65 6.43 -9.13 -10.91
C ALA A 65 5.50 -8.30 -11.81
N ALA A 66 4.60 -8.96 -12.55
CA ALA A 66 3.61 -8.28 -13.38
C ALA A 66 2.66 -7.35 -12.59
N LYS A 67 2.45 -7.62 -11.29
CA LYS A 67 1.51 -6.90 -10.41
C LYS A 67 2.18 -5.87 -9.49
N LEU A 68 3.50 -5.75 -9.50
CA LEU A 68 4.21 -4.78 -8.68
C LEU A 68 4.02 -3.36 -9.22
N SER A 69 3.82 -2.40 -8.31
CA SER A 69 3.64 -0.98 -8.64
C SER A 69 4.91 -0.33 -9.17
N VAL A 70 6.07 -0.74 -8.65
CA VAL A 70 7.40 -0.40 -9.16
C VAL A 70 8.15 -1.70 -9.35
N ARG A 71 8.42 -2.10 -10.60
CA ARG A 71 9.01 -3.41 -10.91
C ARG A 71 10.51 -3.47 -10.65
N GLN A 72 11.20 -2.35 -10.82
CA GLN A 72 12.66 -2.22 -10.65
C GLN A 72 13.09 -2.06 -9.19
N LEU A 73 12.15 -2.16 -8.24
CA LEU A 73 12.43 -2.02 -6.82
C LEU A 73 12.59 -3.39 -6.19
N GLU A 74 13.82 -3.71 -5.82
CA GLU A 74 14.11 -4.85 -4.94
C GLU A 74 13.35 -4.67 -3.62
N LEU A 75 12.75 -5.76 -3.14
CA LEU A 75 11.84 -5.73 -1.99
C LEU A 75 12.54 -6.05 -0.67
N ASN A 76 13.78 -6.53 -0.71
CA ASN A 76 14.64 -6.80 0.43
C ASN A 76 15.37 -5.55 0.98
N LEU A 77 15.17 -4.38 0.38
CA LEU A 77 15.85 -3.14 0.77
C LEU A 77 15.54 -2.72 2.22
N SER A 78 16.60 -2.41 2.96
CA SER A 78 16.51 -1.80 4.29
C SER A 78 16.12 -0.32 4.22
N GLU A 79 15.83 0.28 5.37
CA GLU A 79 15.51 1.71 5.44
C GLU A 79 16.72 2.60 5.07
N ASP A 80 17.95 2.13 5.31
CA ASP A 80 19.16 2.86 4.91
C ASP A 80 19.41 2.72 3.41
N ASP A 81 19.24 1.53 2.83
CA ASP A 81 19.32 1.33 1.38
C ASP A 81 18.31 2.22 0.63
N LEU A 82 17.09 2.35 1.17
CA LEU A 82 16.09 3.26 0.62
C LEU A 82 16.54 4.73 0.66
N ARG A 83 17.24 5.16 1.72
CA ARG A 83 17.76 6.53 1.84
C ARG A 83 18.88 6.78 0.85
N GLU A 84 19.79 5.82 0.69
CA GLU A 84 20.88 5.90 -0.29
C GLU A 84 20.34 5.94 -1.71
N LYS A 85 19.43 5.02 -2.06
CA LYS A 85 18.75 5.01 -3.37
C LYS A 85 18.00 6.32 -3.64
N ALA A 86 17.33 6.89 -2.63
CA ALA A 86 16.63 8.16 -2.77
C ALA A 86 17.57 9.35 -3.02
N LYS A 87 18.74 9.39 -2.34
CA LYS A 87 19.77 10.40 -2.60
C LYS A 87 20.35 10.25 -4.01
N TYR A 88 20.67 9.03 -4.40
CA TYR A 88 21.17 8.73 -5.74
C TYR A 88 20.21 9.21 -6.82
N LEU A 89 18.92 8.85 -6.74
CA LEU A 89 17.93 9.27 -7.74
C LEU A 89 17.75 10.79 -7.80
N ALA A 90 17.78 11.48 -6.66
CA ALA A 90 17.75 12.94 -6.63
C ALA A 90 18.98 13.54 -7.34
N GLN A 91 20.17 13.00 -7.09
CA GLN A 91 21.40 13.42 -7.77
C GLN A 91 21.37 13.13 -9.27
N SER A 92 20.82 11.98 -9.69
CA SER A 92 20.62 11.67 -11.11
C SER A 92 19.70 12.68 -11.79
N VAL A 93 18.62 13.10 -11.13
CA VAL A 93 17.75 14.17 -11.65
C VAL A 93 18.52 15.49 -11.76
N PHE A 94 19.33 15.85 -10.76
CA PHE A 94 20.16 17.05 -10.84
C PHE A 94 21.17 16.99 -11.99
N ALA A 95 21.82 15.85 -12.20
CA ALA A 95 22.76 15.64 -13.30
C ALA A 95 22.06 15.75 -14.67
N LEU A 96 20.87 15.14 -14.80
CA LEU A 96 20.05 15.21 -16.02
C LEU A 96 19.61 16.64 -16.30
N ARG A 97 19.12 17.35 -15.29
CA ARG A 97 18.67 18.75 -15.39
C ARG A 97 19.77 19.67 -15.95
N ARG A 98 21.03 19.45 -15.58
CA ARG A 98 22.19 20.25 -16.04
C ARG A 98 22.51 20.10 -17.53
N GLN A 99 21.95 19.13 -18.22
CA GLN A 99 22.15 18.93 -19.65
C GLN A 99 21.28 19.88 -20.51
N PHE A 100 20.35 20.60 -19.87
CA PHE A 100 19.40 21.47 -20.54
C PHE A 100 19.64 22.94 -20.14
N LEU A 101 19.29 23.86 -21.04
CA LEU A 101 19.42 25.30 -20.81
C LEU A 101 18.50 25.82 -19.71
N ASN A 102 17.31 25.22 -19.56
CA ASN A 102 16.32 25.62 -18.57
C ASN A 102 15.42 24.43 -18.16
N ASP A 103 14.61 24.65 -17.12
CA ASP A 103 13.72 23.64 -16.55
C ASP A 103 12.59 23.23 -17.48
N GLU A 104 12.11 24.13 -18.34
CA GLU A 104 11.02 23.86 -19.28
C GLU A 104 11.43 22.78 -20.28
N LEU A 105 12.66 22.87 -20.80
CA LEU A 105 13.23 21.88 -21.71
C LEU A 105 13.59 20.56 -21.00
N ALA A 106 14.02 20.63 -19.73
CA ALA A 106 14.40 19.45 -18.95
C ALA A 106 13.18 18.62 -18.48
N LEU A 107 12.02 19.26 -18.30
CA LEU A 107 10.90 18.70 -17.54
C LEU A 107 10.44 17.35 -18.08
N GLU A 108 10.22 17.22 -19.38
CA GLU A 108 9.67 15.99 -19.95
C GLU A 108 10.70 14.84 -19.89
N THR A 109 11.98 15.14 -20.07
CA THR A 109 13.06 14.15 -19.89
C THR A 109 13.15 13.69 -18.43
N VAL A 110 13.03 14.61 -17.47
CA VAL A 110 13.01 14.28 -16.03
C VAL A 110 11.77 13.44 -15.69
N ARG A 111 10.59 13.79 -16.23
CA ARG A 111 9.36 12.98 -16.09
C ARG A 111 9.55 11.60 -16.68
N GLY A 112 10.17 11.49 -17.85
CA GLY A 112 10.57 10.23 -18.48
C GLY A 112 11.44 9.37 -17.57
N PHE A 113 12.48 9.94 -16.97
CA PHE A 113 13.32 9.26 -15.99
C PHE A 113 12.52 8.75 -14.78
N ILE A 114 11.62 9.57 -14.23
CA ILE A 114 10.77 9.18 -13.10
C ILE A 114 9.85 8.01 -13.46
N ARG A 115 9.24 8.05 -14.67
CA ARG A 115 8.42 6.95 -15.20
C ARG A 115 9.24 5.67 -15.39
N GLN A 116 10.51 5.79 -15.83
CA GLN A 116 11.43 4.65 -15.94
C GLN A 116 11.72 3.99 -14.58
N GLN A 117 11.74 4.78 -13.49
CA GLN A 117 11.83 4.27 -12.12
C GLN A 117 10.49 3.71 -11.58
N GLY A 118 9.45 3.60 -12.43
CA GLY A 118 8.13 3.09 -12.07
C GLY A 118 7.29 4.03 -11.19
N ILE A 119 7.70 5.29 -11.03
CA ILE A 119 6.97 6.27 -10.23
C ILE A 119 6.14 7.16 -11.16
N THR A 120 4.90 7.45 -10.78
CA THR A 120 4.08 8.45 -11.48
C THR A 120 4.57 9.86 -11.14
N PRO A 121 4.95 10.69 -12.13
CA PRO A 121 5.28 12.10 -11.94
C PRO A 121 4.11 12.89 -11.35
N THR A 122 4.41 14.04 -10.75
CA THR A 122 3.41 14.92 -10.12
C THR A 122 3.09 16.10 -11.03
N GLU A 123 2.30 15.86 -12.08
CA GLU A 123 2.03 16.80 -13.18
C GLU A 123 1.03 17.93 -12.84
N THR A 124 0.65 18.06 -11.57
CA THR A 124 -0.38 19.03 -11.11
C THR A 124 0.21 20.29 -10.49
N TYR A 125 1.53 20.43 -10.43
CA TYR A 125 2.22 21.53 -9.76
C TYR A 125 2.84 22.48 -10.78
N SER A 126 3.24 23.68 -10.34
CA SER A 126 4.06 24.57 -11.16
C SER A 126 5.40 23.92 -11.51
N LEU A 127 6.03 24.39 -12.60
CA LEU A 127 7.34 23.91 -13.06
C LEU A 127 8.37 23.83 -11.92
N ASN A 128 8.57 24.93 -11.19
CA ASN A 128 9.48 24.99 -10.05
C ASN A 128 9.09 24.01 -8.94
N GLY A 129 7.79 23.83 -8.71
CA GLY A 129 7.27 22.89 -7.72
C GLY A 129 7.52 21.43 -8.10
N GLU A 130 7.41 21.08 -9.38
CA GLU A 130 7.77 19.76 -9.89
C GLU A 130 9.27 19.51 -9.79
N MET A 131 10.08 20.40 -10.38
CA MET A 131 11.53 20.26 -10.40
C MET A 131 12.14 20.23 -8.99
N GLY A 132 11.64 21.06 -8.08
CA GLY A 132 12.05 21.04 -6.68
C GLY A 132 11.74 19.72 -5.98
N ARG A 133 10.60 19.07 -6.30
CA ARG A 133 10.27 17.74 -5.76
C ARG A 133 11.15 16.66 -6.36
N TYR A 134 11.41 16.71 -7.67
CA TYR A 134 12.22 15.71 -8.35
C TYR A 134 13.70 15.77 -7.94
N GLY A 135 14.19 16.94 -7.51
CA GLY A 135 15.50 17.09 -6.87
C GLY A 135 15.53 16.77 -5.36
N ASP A 136 14.40 16.52 -4.70
CA ASP A 136 14.36 16.29 -3.25
C ASP A 136 14.48 14.80 -2.90
N ALA A 137 15.59 14.41 -2.26
CA ALA A 137 15.78 13.05 -1.77
C ALA A 137 14.68 12.61 -0.78
N LYS A 138 14.10 13.52 0.02
CA LYS A 138 12.98 13.19 0.91
C LYS A 138 11.71 12.85 0.12
N TRP A 139 11.50 13.48 -1.04
CA TRP A 139 10.40 13.13 -1.94
C TRP A 139 10.57 11.73 -2.51
N TRP A 140 11.75 11.41 -3.03
CA TRP A 140 12.07 10.06 -3.51
C TRP A 140 11.90 9.01 -2.42
N LEU A 141 12.43 9.25 -1.23
CA LEU A 141 12.31 8.34 -0.09
C LEU A 141 10.84 8.05 0.26
N ARG A 142 9.97 9.08 0.27
CA ARG A 142 8.53 8.88 0.50
C ARG A 142 7.88 8.01 -0.58
N LYS A 143 8.25 8.22 -1.86
CA LYS A 143 7.72 7.45 -2.99
C LYS A 143 8.20 6.00 -2.96
N LEU A 144 9.52 5.78 -2.83
CA LEU A 144 10.13 4.45 -2.74
C LEU A 144 9.60 3.66 -1.55
N ARG A 145 9.55 4.25 -0.35
CA ARG A 145 9.03 3.57 0.85
C ARG A 145 7.57 3.16 0.68
N LYS A 146 6.75 4.02 0.05
CA LYS A 146 5.34 3.72 -0.25
C LYS A 146 5.23 2.56 -1.24
N SER A 147 6.02 2.57 -2.32
CA SER A 147 6.04 1.51 -3.33
C SER A 147 6.54 0.19 -2.76
N LEU A 148 7.61 0.21 -1.97
CA LEU A 148 8.16 -0.98 -1.29
C LEU A 148 7.09 -1.67 -0.45
N ARG A 149 6.44 -0.92 0.45
CA ARG A 149 5.40 -1.47 1.34
C ARG A 149 4.21 -2.01 0.56
N ARG A 150 3.80 -1.32 -0.51
CA ARG A 150 2.71 -1.77 -1.38
C ARG A 150 3.09 -3.07 -2.09
N ASN A 151 4.29 -3.12 -2.68
CA ASN A 151 4.78 -4.30 -3.36
C ASN A 151 4.87 -5.51 -2.42
N ILE A 152 5.45 -5.34 -1.22
CA ILE A 152 5.51 -6.41 -0.20
C ILE A 152 4.11 -6.91 0.15
N GLU A 153 3.14 -6.01 0.34
CA GLU A 153 1.76 -6.41 0.62
C GLU A 153 1.11 -7.12 -0.57
N THR A 154 1.32 -6.64 -1.80
CA THR A 154 0.85 -7.30 -3.03
C THR A 154 1.42 -8.72 -3.15
N VAL A 155 2.70 -8.90 -2.87
CA VAL A 155 3.36 -10.22 -2.85
C VAL A 155 2.71 -11.13 -1.82
N LEU A 156 2.56 -10.66 -0.58
CA LEU A 156 1.99 -11.47 0.51
C LEU A 156 0.50 -11.78 0.29
N HIS A 157 -0.25 -10.85 -0.29
CA HIS A 157 -1.59 -11.10 -0.79
C HIS A 157 -1.58 -12.18 -1.88
N HIS A 158 -0.65 -12.09 -2.84
CA HIS A 158 -0.44 -13.11 -3.88
C HIS A 158 0.09 -14.45 -3.34
N LEU A 159 0.60 -14.50 -2.10
CA LEU A 159 0.99 -15.75 -1.46
C LEU A 159 -0.08 -16.25 -0.46
N ASN A 160 -1.29 -15.72 -0.56
CA ASN A 160 -2.41 -16.04 0.34
C ASN A 160 -2.06 -15.83 1.83
N GLN A 161 -1.20 -14.87 2.17
CA GLN A 161 -0.83 -14.56 3.56
C GLN A 161 -1.78 -13.56 4.23
N VAL A 162 -2.76 -13.06 3.49
CA VAL A 162 -3.84 -12.20 3.96
C VAL A 162 -5.15 -12.96 3.78
N ASN A 163 -5.56 -13.66 4.84
CA ASN A 163 -6.75 -14.50 4.88
C ASN A 163 -7.21 -14.69 6.34
N LYS A 164 -8.41 -15.26 6.53
CA LYS A 164 -9.01 -15.47 7.86
C LYS A 164 -8.15 -16.25 8.86
N LYS A 165 -7.36 -17.23 8.40
CA LYS A 165 -6.52 -18.12 9.23
C LYS A 165 -5.14 -17.55 9.52
N THR A 166 -4.56 -16.79 8.59
CA THR A 166 -3.19 -16.28 8.73
C THR A 166 -3.14 -14.86 9.29
N SER A 167 -3.85 -13.94 8.61
CA SER A 167 -3.93 -12.53 8.98
C SER A 167 -5.09 -11.86 8.26
N LEU A 168 -6.05 -11.32 9.02
CA LEU A 168 -7.37 -10.95 8.50
C LEU A 168 -7.36 -9.73 7.56
N TYR A 169 -6.57 -8.70 7.87
CA TYR A 169 -6.67 -7.40 7.20
C TYR A 169 -5.44 -7.03 6.37
N CYS A 170 -4.26 -7.39 6.85
CA CYS A 170 -2.99 -7.10 6.18
C CYS A 170 -1.96 -8.15 6.57
N SER A 171 -0.89 -8.27 5.81
CA SER A 171 0.17 -9.20 6.15
C SER A 171 0.84 -8.88 7.51
N ARG A 172 1.44 -9.91 8.13
CA ARG A 172 2.19 -9.72 9.40
C ARG A 172 3.36 -8.76 9.25
N LEU A 173 4.01 -8.73 8.08
CA LEU A 173 5.09 -7.79 7.78
C LEU A 173 4.58 -6.35 7.78
N THR A 174 3.48 -6.08 7.11
CA THR A 174 2.83 -4.76 7.10
C THR A 174 2.39 -4.34 8.49
N LEU A 175 1.81 -5.26 9.29
CA LEU A 175 1.42 -4.98 10.67
C LEU A 175 2.63 -4.59 11.53
N LYS A 176 3.71 -5.39 11.51
CA LYS A 176 4.95 -5.09 12.25
C LYS A 176 5.52 -3.72 11.85
N ALA A 177 5.59 -3.43 10.54
CA ALA A 177 6.06 -2.15 10.03
C ALA A 177 5.17 -0.98 10.52
N ARG A 178 3.85 -1.18 10.59
CA ARG A 178 2.90 -0.18 11.07
C ARG A 178 3.05 0.08 12.58
N ILE A 179 3.24 -0.96 13.38
CA ILE A 179 3.49 -0.84 14.83
C ILE A 179 4.76 -0.04 15.08
N ARG A 180 5.87 -0.41 14.42
CA ARG A 180 7.15 0.32 14.51
C ARG A 180 7.00 1.78 14.11
N GLN A 181 6.28 2.06 13.01
CA GLN A 181 6.02 3.42 12.57
C GLN A 181 5.22 4.23 13.61
N LYS A 182 4.17 3.64 14.20
CA LYS A 182 3.38 4.29 15.24
C LYS A 182 4.22 4.59 16.49
N ALA A 183 5.03 3.64 16.93
CA ALA A 183 5.93 3.83 18.08
C ALA A 183 6.94 4.96 17.84
N TYR A 184 7.56 5.00 16.66
CA TYR A 184 8.46 6.08 16.26
C TYR A 184 7.75 7.44 16.23
N GLN A 185 6.57 7.51 15.59
CA GLN A 185 5.77 8.73 15.52
C GLN A 185 5.36 9.23 16.91
N HIS A 186 4.94 8.32 17.80
CA HIS A 186 4.60 8.66 19.18
C HIS A 186 5.79 9.27 19.92
N LYS A 187 6.96 8.62 19.87
CA LYS A 187 8.20 9.12 20.48
C LYS A 187 8.58 10.49 19.92
N TYR A 188 8.51 10.66 18.60
CA TYR A 188 8.79 11.94 17.95
C TYR A 188 7.86 13.06 18.44
N LEU A 189 6.55 12.83 18.44
CA LEU A 189 5.57 13.84 18.87
C LEU A 189 5.64 14.15 20.37
N SER A 190 5.96 13.16 21.19
CA SER A 190 6.13 13.34 22.64
C SER A 190 7.35 14.21 22.97
N ASN A 191 8.43 14.06 22.20
CA ASN A 191 9.70 14.74 22.43
C ASN A 191 9.84 16.07 21.66
N THR A 192 8.84 16.44 20.85
CA THR A 192 8.85 17.68 20.08
C THR A 192 7.86 18.65 20.71
N PHE A 193 8.31 19.88 20.99
CA PHE A 193 7.52 20.88 21.68
C PHE A 193 7.26 22.09 20.78
N ALA A 194 6.06 22.64 20.88
CA ALA A 194 5.69 23.93 20.30
C ALA A 194 5.49 24.93 21.44
N VAL A 195 5.94 26.17 21.22
CA VAL A 195 5.77 27.28 22.15
C VAL A 195 4.96 28.35 21.45
N ASN A 196 3.92 28.87 22.10
CA ASN A 196 3.12 29.97 21.55
C ASN A 196 3.65 31.34 21.99
N GLU A 197 3.03 32.41 21.49
CA GLU A 197 3.42 33.80 21.78
C GLU A 197 3.29 34.17 23.27
N GLN A 198 2.49 33.41 24.04
CA GLN A 198 2.28 33.60 25.47
C GLN A 198 3.28 32.81 26.33
N GLY A 199 4.28 32.15 25.70
CA GLY A 199 5.28 31.33 26.38
C GLY A 199 4.79 29.97 26.85
N GLN A 200 3.56 29.57 26.50
CA GLN A 200 3.04 28.25 26.86
C GLN A 200 3.69 27.18 25.98
N ARG A 201 4.15 26.10 26.61
CA ARG A 201 4.87 25.00 25.96
C ARG A 201 4.03 23.73 26.01
N PHE A 202 3.74 23.17 24.84
CA PHE A 202 3.02 21.90 24.70
C PHE A 202 3.81 20.93 23.82
N SER A 203 3.73 19.65 24.12
CA SER A 203 4.22 18.62 23.19
C SER A 203 3.32 18.57 21.96
N LEU A 204 3.87 18.21 20.81
CA LEU A 204 3.08 18.00 19.59
C LEU A 204 2.09 16.84 19.77
N LEU A 205 2.38 15.89 20.67
CA LEU A 205 1.46 14.81 21.01
C LEU A 205 0.18 15.36 21.65
N GLU A 206 0.30 16.19 22.69
CA GLU A 206 -0.85 16.82 23.38
C GLU A 206 -1.69 17.64 22.41
N LEU A 207 -1.04 18.44 21.56
CA LEU A 207 -1.74 19.25 20.55
C LEU A 207 -2.48 18.35 19.54
N SER A 208 -1.87 17.24 19.12
CA SER A 208 -2.49 16.31 18.17
C SER A 208 -3.74 15.61 18.73
N GLN A 209 -3.84 15.45 20.05
CA GLN A 209 -4.96 14.78 20.71
C GLN A 209 -6.18 15.67 20.90
N LYS A 210 -6.05 16.99 20.67
CA LYS A 210 -7.13 17.97 20.88
C LYS A 210 -8.06 18.18 19.67
N GLY A 211 -7.79 17.54 18.53
CA GLY A 211 -8.58 17.74 17.31
C GLY A 211 -8.82 16.46 16.51
N VAL A 212 -9.19 16.60 15.24
CA VAL A 212 -9.45 15.49 14.31
C VAL A 212 -8.29 14.52 14.12
N SER A 213 -7.08 14.87 14.58
CA SER A 213 -5.95 13.95 14.61
C SER A 213 -6.18 12.78 15.58
N ASP A 214 -6.99 12.98 16.63
CA ASP A 214 -7.48 11.92 17.50
C ASP A 214 -8.61 11.11 16.83
N PRO A 215 -8.49 9.77 16.73
CA PRO A 215 -9.53 8.92 16.11
C PRO A 215 -10.91 9.00 16.77
N LYS A 216 -10.99 9.21 18.10
CA LYS A 216 -12.24 9.32 18.85
C LYS A 216 -12.96 10.63 18.49
N ILE A 217 -12.23 11.75 18.48
CA ILE A 217 -12.78 13.06 18.07
C ILE A 217 -13.21 13.01 16.62
N ARG A 218 -12.36 12.50 15.72
CA ARG A 218 -12.69 12.36 14.30
C ARG A 218 -13.94 11.51 14.06
N LYS A 219 -14.11 10.40 14.82
CA LYS A 219 -15.32 9.58 14.76
C LYS A 219 -16.54 10.37 15.23
N GLY A 220 -16.42 11.10 16.33
CA GLY A 220 -17.48 11.97 16.83
C GLY A 220 -17.94 12.98 15.77
N GLU A 221 -16.99 13.72 15.18
CA GLU A 221 -17.30 14.67 14.11
C GLU A 221 -17.95 14.01 12.88
N LEU A 222 -17.46 12.84 12.47
CA LEU A 222 -18.04 12.11 11.35
C LEU A 222 -19.51 11.75 11.62
N MET A 223 -19.82 11.26 12.83
CA MET A 223 -21.19 10.90 13.21
C MET A 223 -22.10 12.12 13.32
N VAL A 224 -21.60 13.24 13.87
CA VAL A 224 -22.34 14.50 13.94
C VAL A 224 -22.67 15.01 12.53
N ARG A 225 -21.69 14.99 11.60
CA ARG A 225 -21.94 15.37 10.20
C ARG A 225 -22.96 14.44 9.54
N ALA A 226 -22.80 13.12 9.70
CA ALA A 226 -23.74 12.15 9.14
C ALA A 226 -25.18 12.38 9.64
N ARG A 227 -25.35 12.70 10.93
CA ARG A 227 -26.65 13.03 11.51
C ARG A 227 -27.24 14.32 10.96
N GLY A 228 -26.47 15.40 10.90
CA GLY A 228 -26.97 16.68 10.37
C GLY A 228 -27.39 16.59 8.91
N PHE A 229 -26.74 15.74 8.12
CA PHE A 229 -27.20 15.49 6.76
C PHE A 229 -28.45 14.61 6.69
N GLU A 230 -28.59 13.62 7.58
CA GLU A 230 -29.83 12.84 7.69
C GLU A 230 -31.02 13.75 7.96
N GLU A 231 -30.89 14.69 8.90
CA GLU A 231 -31.90 15.71 9.24
C GLU A 231 -32.20 16.61 8.03
N LEU A 232 -31.19 17.13 7.34
CA LEU A 232 -31.37 17.95 6.13
C LEU A 232 -32.13 17.21 5.02
N VAL A 233 -31.80 15.94 4.80
CA VAL A 233 -32.45 15.11 3.77
C VAL A 233 -33.91 14.86 4.14
N GLN A 234 -34.20 14.63 5.42
CA GLN A 234 -35.58 14.49 5.92
C GLN A 234 -36.39 15.78 5.72
N ASP A 235 -35.82 16.95 6.03
CA ASP A 235 -36.47 18.26 5.84
C ASP A 235 -36.79 18.54 4.36
N LEU A 236 -35.97 18.02 3.44
CA LEU A 236 -36.18 18.12 2.00
C LEU A 236 -37.18 17.07 1.45
N GLY A 237 -37.79 16.25 2.31
CA GLY A 237 -38.70 15.17 1.92
C GLY A 237 -38.00 14.02 1.19
N HIS A 238 -36.71 13.84 1.43
CA HIS A 238 -35.89 12.77 0.85
C HIS A 238 -35.65 11.64 1.87
N GLU A 239 -35.22 10.47 1.40
CA GLU A 239 -34.81 9.36 2.26
C GLU A 239 -33.28 9.31 2.40
N ALA A 240 -32.79 9.14 3.63
CA ALA A 240 -31.38 8.92 3.93
C ALA A 240 -31.05 7.42 3.87
N THR A 241 -30.24 7.01 2.88
CA THR A 241 -29.88 5.58 2.70
C THR A 241 -28.40 5.35 2.95
N PHE A 242 -28.07 4.27 3.67
CA PHE A 242 -26.70 3.78 3.86
C PHE A 242 -26.39 2.58 2.95
N LEU A 243 -25.39 2.72 2.09
CA LEU A 243 -25.01 1.66 1.14
C LEU A 243 -23.68 1.00 1.49
N THR A 244 -23.60 -0.30 1.25
CA THR A 244 -22.36 -1.07 1.35
C THR A 244 -22.08 -1.76 0.02
N ILE A 245 -21.17 -1.17 -0.77
CA ILE A 245 -20.72 -1.75 -2.04
C ILE A 245 -19.48 -2.61 -1.75
N THR A 246 -19.44 -3.83 -2.29
CA THR A 246 -18.31 -4.74 -2.13
C THR A 246 -17.77 -5.18 -3.48
N CYS A 247 -16.48 -5.55 -3.53
CA CYS A 247 -15.90 -6.06 -4.76
C CYS A 247 -16.46 -7.46 -5.09
N PRO A 248 -16.71 -7.77 -6.38
CA PRO A 248 -17.03 -9.12 -6.83
C PRO A 248 -15.97 -10.16 -6.47
N SER A 249 -16.33 -11.45 -6.53
CA SER A 249 -15.47 -12.57 -6.13
C SER A 249 -14.08 -12.56 -6.78
N LYS A 250 -13.95 -12.11 -8.03
CA LYS A 250 -12.68 -12.05 -8.78
C LYS A 250 -11.59 -11.18 -8.16
N TYR A 251 -11.95 -10.26 -7.26
CA TYR A 251 -11.02 -9.41 -6.51
C TYR A 251 -10.52 -10.04 -5.21
N HIS A 252 -11.11 -11.15 -4.76
CA HIS A 252 -10.82 -11.76 -3.47
C HIS A 252 -9.94 -13.00 -3.61
N ARG A 253 -8.70 -12.92 -3.12
CA ARG A 253 -7.76 -14.04 -3.13
C ARG A 253 -8.25 -15.30 -2.41
N SER A 254 -8.99 -15.12 -1.32
CA SER A 254 -9.42 -16.22 -0.48
C SER A 254 -10.86 -16.08 -0.07
N TYR A 255 -11.53 -17.20 0.17
CA TYR A 255 -12.86 -17.19 0.78
C TYR A 255 -12.82 -16.60 2.19
N SER A 256 -13.76 -15.68 2.46
CA SER A 256 -13.81 -14.92 3.72
C SER A 256 -13.94 -15.79 4.98
N LYS A 257 -14.65 -16.92 4.89
CA LYS A 257 -14.89 -17.84 6.03
C LYS A 257 -13.74 -18.83 6.22
N SER A 258 -13.32 -19.52 5.15
CA SER A 258 -12.37 -20.64 5.26
C SER A 258 -10.90 -20.22 5.10
N GLY A 259 -10.64 -19.07 4.48
CA GLY A 259 -9.29 -18.66 4.08
C GLY A 259 -8.67 -19.52 2.96
N ALA A 260 -9.43 -20.45 2.38
CA ALA A 260 -9.00 -21.24 1.24
C ALA A 260 -8.89 -20.37 -0.01
N ILE A 261 -8.01 -20.75 -0.94
CA ILE A 261 -7.79 -20.03 -2.20
C ILE A 261 -9.10 -20.02 -2.99
N ASN A 262 -9.45 -18.85 -3.53
CA ASN A 262 -10.60 -18.68 -4.40
C ASN A 262 -10.19 -18.93 -5.87
N PRO A 263 -10.73 -19.96 -6.55
CA PRO A 263 -10.41 -20.23 -7.95
C PRO A 263 -10.87 -19.12 -8.90
N LYS A 264 -11.86 -18.31 -8.52
CA LYS A 264 -12.36 -17.18 -9.32
C LYS A 264 -11.44 -15.96 -9.26
N TRP A 265 -10.39 -15.96 -8.43
CA TRP A 265 -9.51 -14.81 -8.28
C TRP A 265 -8.63 -14.62 -9.51
N GLU A 266 -8.74 -13.46 -10.15
CA GLU A 266 -8.04 -13.14 -11.41
C GLU A 266 -6.64 -12.51 -11.17
N GLY A 267 -6.06 -12.71 -9.99
CA GLY A 267 -4.78 -12.10 -9.64
C GLY A 267 -4.86 -10.57 -9.45
N LEU A 268 -6.06 -10.05 -9.18
CA LEU A 268 -6.31 -8.62 -8.95
C LEU A 268 -5.82 -8.20 -7.56
N THR A 269 -5.27 -7.00 -7.47
CA THR A 269 -4.72 -6.40 -6.26
C THR A 269 -5.76 -5.57 -5.50
N PRO A 270 -5.53 -5.25 -4.22
CA PRO A 270 -6.39 -4.30 -3.50
C PRO A 270 -6.50 -2.91 -4.18
N LEU A 271 -5.49 -2.49 -4.94
CA LEU A 271 -5.54 -1.24 -5.71
C LEU A 271 -6.52 -1.33 -6.89
N ASP A 272 -6.57 -2.48 -7.56
CA ASP A 272 -7.54 -2.74 -8.64
C ASP A 272 -8.97 -2.73 -8.08
N GLY A 273 -9.16 -3.33 -6.90
CA GLY A 273 -10.43 -3.26 -6.16
C GLY A 273 -10.83 -1.82 -5.82
N GLN A 274 -9.90 -1.00 -5.32
CA GLN A 274 -10.16 0.42 -5.05
C GLN A 274 -10.53 1.19 -6.33
N ALA A 275 -9.82 0.94 -7.44
CA ALA A 275 -10.11 1.58 -8.72
C ALA A 275 -11.51 1.20 -9.25
N TYR A 276 -11.88 -0.09 -9.12
CA TYR A 276 -13.21 -0.58 -9.44
C TYR A 276 -14.29 0.13 -8.61
N LEU A 277 -14.15 0.15 -7.28
CA LEU A 277 -15.12 0.82 -6.40
C LEU A 277 -15.22 2.32 -6.69
N ASN A 278 -14.11 3.00 -6.97
CA ASN A 278 -14.13 4.40 -7.38
C ASN A 278 -14.86 4.61 -8.72
N LYS A 279 -14.77 3.67 -9.66
CA LYS A 279 -15.51 3.72 -10.92
C LYS A 279 -17.00 3.53 -10.70
N GLN A 280 -17.38 2.52 -9.90
CA GLN A 280 -18.79 2.28 -9.51
C GLN A 280 -19.39 3.53 -8.86
N TRP A 281 -18.60 4.22 -8.05
CA TRP A 281 -19.02 5.44 -7.37
C TRP A 281 -19.31 6.64 -8.26
N LYS A 282 -18.57 6.78 -9.37
CA LYS A 282 -18.83 7.86 -10.33
C LYS A 282 -20.13 7.64 -11.10
N GLN A 283 -20.66 6.42 -11.06
CA GLN A 283 -21.92 6.08 -11.70
C GLN A 283 -23.03 6.28 -10.67
N ARG A 284 -24.09 6.99 -11.05
CA ARG A 284 -25.32 6.96 -10.25
C ARG A 284 -25.90 5.55 -10.44
N PRO A 285 -26.09 4.76 -9.38
CA PRO A 285 -26.71 3.46 -9.49
C PRO A 285 -28.11 3.61 -10.11
N GLU A 286 -28.47 2.72 -11.02
CA GLU A 286 -29.73 2.80 -11.75
C GLU A 286 -30.95 2.83 -10.83
N TRP A 287 -30.90 2.13 -9.69
CA TRP A 287 -31.98 2.13 -8.70
C TRP A 287 -32.20 3.50 -8.01
N MET A 288 -31.22 4.42 -8.07
CA MET A 288 -31.37 5.80 -7.60
C MET A 288 -32.03 6.70 -8.66
N HIS A 289 -32.19 6.24 -9.90
CA HIS A 289 -32.88 7.03 -10.92
C HIS A 289 -34.36 7.17 -10.55
N GLY A 290 -34.87 8.41 -10.61
CA GLY A 290 -36.27 8.72 -10.31
C GLY A 290 -36.66 8.70 -8.83
N ARG A 291 -35.71 8.55 -7.89
CA ARG A 291 -35.99 8.58 -6.44
C ARG A 291 -35.39 9.83 -5.75
N PRO A 292 -36.11 10.46 -4.82
CA PRO A 292 -35.61 11.55 -3.99
C PRO A 292 -34.73 10.99 -2.85
N VAL A 293 -33.50 10.55 -3.16
CA VAL A 293 -32.59 9.91 -2.19
C VAL A 293 -31.38 10.80 -1.92
N GLY A 294 -31.13 11.07 -0.64
CA GLY A 294 -29.85 11.58 -0.15
C GLY A 294 -28.99 10.41 0.33
N ALA A 295 -27.87 10.12 -0.35
CA ALA A 295 -27.07 8.91 -0.05
C ALA A 295 -25.87 9.21 0.85
N PHE A 296 -25.78 8.47 1.97
CA PHE A 296 -24.57 8.31 2.78
C PHE A 296 -23.96 6.95 2.48
N VAL A 297 -22.65 6.88 2.25
CA VAL A 297 -22.04 5.60 1.91
C VAL A 297 -20.70 5.47 2.58
N SER A 298 -20.48 4.29 3.16
CA SER A 298 -19.22 3.94 3.80
C SER A 298 -18.44 2.95 2.95
N PHE A 299 -17.12 3.09 2.99
CA PHE A 299 -16.20 2.11 2.45
C PHE A 299 -15.87 1.08 3.52
N ASN A 300 -16.44 -0.12 3.41
CA ASN A 300 -15.82 -1.28 4.06
C ASN A 300 -14.60 -1.68 3.22
N ASN A 301 -13.45 -1.10 3.53
CA ASN A 301 -12.18 -1.75 3.23
C ASN A 301 -12.11 -2.99 4.11
N LEU A 302 -12.45 -4.15 3.54
CA LEU A 302 -12.20 -5.48 4.10
C LEU A 302 -12.65 -5.64 5.57
N ALA A 303 -13.94 -5.52 5.90
CA ALA A 303 -14.49 -6.08 7.14
C ALA A 303 -15.99 -6.31 6.99
N VAL A 304 -16.45 -7.54 7.23
CA VAL A 304 -17.87 -7.89 7.28
C VAL A 304 -18.48 -7.26 8.53
N VAL A 305 -19.43 -6.34 8.34
CA VAL A 305 -20.41 -5.96 9.35
C VAL A 305 -21.77 -6.24 8.74
N ARG A 306 -22.50 -7.21 9.31
CA ARG A 306 -23.92 -7.43 8.99
C ARG A 306 -24.71 -6.32 9.69
N SER A 307 -25.40 -5.47 8.93
CA SER A 307 -26.60 -4.80 9.44
C SER A 307 -27.82 -5.66 9.09
N ARG A 308 -28.72 -5.82 10.06
CA ARG A 308 -30.11 -6.22 9.79
C ARG A 308 -30.75 -5.02 9.09
N SER A 309 -31.43 -5.25 7.97
CA SER A 309 -32.10 -4.27 7.08
C SER A 309 -31.24 -3.44 6.11
N GLY A 310 -30.27 -4.05 5.43
CA GLY A 310 -29.66 -3.47 4.22
C GLY A 310 -30.18 -4.17 2.95
N VAL A 311 -30.65 -3.40 1.96
CA VAL A 311 -30.87 -3.92 0.61
C VAL A 311 -29.52 -4.34 0.04
N ASN A 312 -29.31 -5.66 -0.11
CA ASN A 312 -28.18 -6.17 -0.87
C ASN A 312 -28.48 -5.92 -2.36
N CYS A 313 -27.91 -4.86 -2.94
CA CYS A 313 -27.76 -4.80 -4.38
C CYS A 313 -26.63 -5.75 -4.75
N ALA A 314 -27.00 -6.99 -5.06
CA ALA A 314 -26.13 -7.94 -5.74
C ALA A 314 -26.31 -7.72 -7.24
N ASP A 315 -25.19 -7.46 -7.94
CA ASP A 315 -25.04 -7.86 -9.34
C ASP A 315 -24.52 -9.30 -9.38
#